data_AF-A0A5K0Z1E1-F1
#
_entry.id   AF-A0A5K0Z1E1-F1
#
_cell.length_a   1.000
_cell.length_b   1.000
_cell.length_c   1.000
_cell.angle_alpha   90.00
_cell.angle_beta   90.00
_cell.angle_gamma   90.00
#
_symmetry.space_group_name_H-M   'P 1'
#
loop_
_entity.id
_entity.type
_entity.pdbx_description
1 polymer ?
#
loop_
_entity_poly.entity_id
_entity_poly.type
_entity_poly.pdbx_seq_one_letter_code
_entity_poly.pdbx_strand_id
1 'polypeptide(L)' 'AAVAVQAGVCVDIFAVTNEYSDLASLKFLSIESGGSLFLYSNTDDSTLPQD' A
#
# COMPACT_ATOMS: atom_id res chain seq x y z
N ALA A 1 9.34 5.73 -6.24
CA ALA A 1 8.56 6.74 -5.53
C ALA A 1 9.11 8.16 -5.66
N ALA A 2 10.07 8.42 -6.57
CA ALA A 2 10.82 9.69 -6.63
C ALA A 2 9.96 10.96 -6.59
N VAL A 3 8.82 10.98 -7.29
CA VAL A 3 7.89 12.13 -7.27
C VAL A 3 7.27 12.34 -5.88
N ALA A 4 6.78 11.28 -5.24
CA ALA A 4 6.20 11.35 -3.90
C ALA A 4 7.25 11.79 -2.86
N VAL A 5 8.47 11.25 -2.95
CA VAL A 5 9.60 11.63 -2.09
C VAL A 5 9.96 13.11 -2.26
N GLN A 6 10.07 13.60 -3.50
CA GLN A 6 10.37 15.01 -3.79
C GLN A 6 9.26 15.95 -3.31
N ALA A 7 8.02 15.50 -3.36
CA ALA A 7 6.87 16.26 -2.87
C ALA A 7 6.68 16.18 -1.34
N GLY A 8 7.46 15.36 -0.64
CA GLY A 8 7.28 15.12 0.81
C GLY A 8 5.99 14.39 1.15
N VAL A 9 5.47 13.57 0.23
CA VAL A 9 4.22 12.81 0.36
C VAL A 9 4.52 11.35 0.66
N CYS A 10 3.84 10.80 1.67
CA CYS A 10 3.84 9.36 1.96
C CYS A 10 2.76 8.65 1.13
N VAL A 11 3.07 7.43 0.67
CA VAL A 11 2.12 6.58 -0.08
C VAL A 11 1.85 5.31 0.70
N ASP A 12 0.65 5.18 1.25
CA ASP A 12 0.18 3.92 1.83
C ASP A 12 -0.52 3.09 0.74
N ILE A 13 -0.23 1.79 0.70
CA ILE A 13 -0.86 0.83 -0.22
C ILE A 13 -1.69 -0.14 0.61
N PHE A 14 -2.98 -0.20 0.30
CA PHE A 14 -3.89 -1.18 0.87
C PHE A 14 -4.44 -2.04 -0.27
N ALA A 15 -4.18 -3.34 -0.22
CA ALA A 15 -4.72 -4.30 -1.16
C ALA A 15 -5.66 -5.26 -0.45
N VAL A 16 -6.87 -5.40 -0.98
CA VAL A 16 -7.83 -6.41 -0.57
C VAL A 16 -8.11 -7.30 -1.76
N THR A 17 -7.58 -8.52 -1.73
CA THR A 17 -7.70 -9.47 -2.83
C THR A 17 -7.52 -10.90 -2.33
N ASN A 18 -8.31 -11.82 -2.88
CA ASN A 18 -8.19 -13.25 -2.63
C ASN A 18 -7.41 -13.98 -3.76
N GLU A 19 -6.89 -13.22 -4.73
CA GLU A 19 -6.09 -13.74 -5.85
C GLU A 19 -4.64 -13.22 -5.80
N TYR A 20 -3.77 -13.91 -6.53
CA TYR A 20 -2.38 -13.46 -6.67
C TYR A 20 -2.31 -12.05 -7.26
N SER A 21 -1.57 -11.18 -6.58
CA SER A 21 -1.28 -9.83 -7.04
C SER A 21 0.19 -9.52 -6.77
N ASP A 22 0.92 -9.09 -7.80
CA ASP A 22 2.35 -8.79 -7.69
C ASP A 22 2.60 -7.45 -6.99
N LEU A 23 2.34 -7.40 -5.68
CA LEU A 23 2.63 -6.24 -4.83
C LEU A 23 4.14 -6.00 -4.65
N ALA A 24 4.99 -6.99 -4.95
CA ALA A 24 6.44 -6.83 -4.87
C ALA A 24 6.94 -5.80 -5.90
N SER A 25 6.28 -5.69 -7.06
CA SER A 25 6.54 -4.66 -8.06
C SER A 25 6.17 -3.25 -7.61
N LEU A 26 5.20 -3.11 -6.68
CA LEU A 26 4.66 -1.82 -6.23
C LEU A 26 5.20 -1.37 -4.86
N LYS A 27 5.76 -2.27 -4.05
CA LYS A 27 6.21 -1.97 -2.67
C LYS A 27 7.22 -0.82 -2.56
N PHE A 28 7.97 -0.53 -3.63
CA PHE A 28 8.92 0.58 -3.63
C PHE A 28 8.22 1.94 -3.46
N LEU A 29 6.96 2.05 -3.88
CA LEU A 29 6.17 3.28 -3.71
C LEU A 29 5.95 3.60 -2.24
N SER A 30 5.55 2.62 -1.43
CA SER A 30 5.35 2.82 0.01
C SER A 30 6.66 2.91 0.77
N ILE A 31 7.62 2.02 0.50
CA ILE A 31 8.90 1.98 1.23
C ILE A 31 9.69 3.28 1.05
N GLU A 32 9.89 3.73 -0.19
CA GLU A 32 10.72 4.91 -0.44
C GLU A 32 10.04 6.20 0.02
N SER A 33 8.69 6.27 -0.02
CA SER A 33 7.95 7.44 0.44
C SER A 33 7.73 7.46 1.96
N GLY A 34 8.09 6.40 2.68
CA GLY A 34 7.87 6.28 4.12
C GLY A 34 6.44 5.88 4.51
N GLY A 35 5.64 5.38 3.57
CA GLY A 35 4.33 4.80 3.83
C GLY A 35 4.38 3.30 4.13
N SER A 36 3.21 2.70 4.23
CA SER A 36 2.97 1.31 4.63
C SER A 36 2.35 0.50 3.49
N LEU A 37 2.49 -0.83 3.56
CA LEU A 37 1.82 -1.74 2.65
C LEU A 37 1.07 -2.79 3.47
N PHE A 38 -0.24 -2.86 3.26
CA PHE A 38 -1.14 -3.81 3.90
C PHE A 38 -1.84 -4.67 2.84
N LEU A 39 -1.86 -5.97 3.07
CA LEU A 39 -2.53 -6.95 2.21
C LEU A 39 -3.53 -7.75 3.06
N TYR A 40 -4.78 -7.77 2.61
CA TYR A 40 -5.86 -8.53 3.22
C TYR A 40 -6.50 -9.45 2.18
N SER A 41 -6.91 -10.64 2.60
CA SER A 41 -7.56 -11.60 1.70
C SER A 41 -9.01 -11.22 1.36
N ASN A 42 -9.65 -10.40 2.20
CA ASN A 42 -11.03 -9.93 2.06
C ASN A 42 -11.24 -8.65 2.90
N THR A 43 -12.39 -7.99 2.74
CA THR A 43 -12.73 -6.74 3.44
C THR A 43 -13.08 -6.93 4.91
N ASP A 44 -13.62 -8.10 5.28
CA ASP A 44 -14.10 -8.38 6.64
C ASP A 44 -12.94 -8.51 7.64
N ASP A 45 -11.81 -9.06 7.17
CA ASP A 45 -10.55 -9.18 7.93
C ASP A 45 -9.68 -7.92 7.84
N SER A 46 -10.13 -6.90 7.08
CA SER A 46 -9.33 -5.71 6.83
C SER A 46 -9.42 -4.72 8.00
N THR A 47 -8.27 -4.25 8.48
CA THR A 47 -8.22 -3.15 9.47
C THR A 47 -8.22 -1.79 8.77
N LEU A 48 -8.88 -1.68 7.62
CA LEU A 48 -8.92 -0.46 6.84
C LEU A 48 -9.61 0.65 7.65
N PRO A 49 -9.11 1.89 7.59
CA PRO A 49 -9.80 3.04 8.17
C PRO A 49 -11.26 3.06 7.67
N GLN A 50 -12.21 3.16 8.59
CA GLN A 50 -13.65 3.22 8.30
C GLN A 50 -14.13 4.66 8.05
N ASP A 51 -13.19 5.58 7.85
CA ASP A 51 -13.41 7.03 7.82
C ASP A 51 -13.47 7.55 6.37
#